data_AF-A0A8D8XF91-F1
#
_entry.id   AF-A0A8D8XF91-F1
#
_cell.length_a   1.000
_cell.length_b   1.000
_cell.length_c   1.000
_cell.angle_alpha   90.00
_cell.angle_beta   90.00
_cell.angle_gamma   90.00
#
_symmetry.space_group_name_H-M   'P 1'
#
loop_
_entity.id
_entity.type
_entity.pdbx_description
1 polymer ?
#
loop_
_entity_poly.entity_id
_entity_poly.type
_entity_poly.pdbx_seq_one_letter_code
_entity_poly.pdbx_strand_id
1 'polypeptide(L)'
;MGPVGHLVPFVGHLAFAVWSSISRSSASVASFEFLPLPPFQMTTRGALFGVESTDPFLNGVKTLAESSLPPGWKDWRILPAPALADIKVDRNRLRFALPTLELVKLFVPGDNYISERKFKLIKAALLGWTLGKALITNHSEFAKSLRPSDEDFSRFVREVQHLRGSILTSTEYWRTRNWVIPSEPQVDKISACPSSEARRLALANGQRFGRSYNP
;
A
#
# COMPACT_ATOMS: atom_id res chain seq x y z
N MET A 1 -15.63 30.81 -45.47
CA MET A 1 -14.72 30.75 -44.30
C MET A 1 -15.43 29.93 -43.23
N GLY A 2 -15.10 28.65 -43.12
CA GLY A 2 -15.69 27.72 -42.15
C GLY A 2 -14.58 27.07 -41.32
N PRO A 3 -14.83 26.74 -40.04
CA PRO A 3 -13.80 26.18 -39.18
C PRO A 3 -13.59 24.67 -39.46
N VAL A 4 -12.32 24.31 -39.65
CA VAL A 4 -11.85 22.94 -39.83
C VAL A 4 -11.73 22.30 -38.44
N GLY A 5 -12.58 21.32 -38.15
CA GLY A 5 -12.55 20.54 -36.92
C GLY A 5 -11.50 19.42 -36.99
N HIS A 6 -10.56 19.42 -36.06
CA HIS A 6 -9.60 18.33 -35.86
C HIS A 6 -10.26 17.21 -35.03
N LEU A 7 -10.52 16.08 -35.69
CA LEU A 7 -10.87 14.80 -35.08
C LEU A 7 -9.60 14.13 -34.55
N VAL A 8 -9.57 13.85 -33.24
CA VAL A 8 -8.55 13.00 -32.61
C VAL A 8 -9.15 11.59 -32.44
N PRO A 9 -8.51 10.53 -32.96
CA PRO A 9 -9.02 9.17 -32.80
C PRO A 9 -8.73 8.62 -31.39
N PHE A 10 -9.79 8.17 -30.72
CA PHE A 10 -9.76 7.46 -29.46
C PHE A 10 -9.42 5.98 -29.74
N VAL A 11 -8.15 5.60 -29.57
CA VAL A 11 -7.73 4.19 -29.69
C VAL A 11 -7.99 3.49 -28.37
N GLY A 12 -9.15 2.84 -28.26
CA GLY A 12 -9.41 1.81 -27.26
C GLY A 12 -8.89 0.46 -27.75
N HIS A 13 -7.94 -0.11 -27.03
CA HIS A 13 -7.59 -1.54 -27.10
C HIS A 13 -7.80 -2.11 -25.68
N LEU A 14 -8.81 -2.95 -25.47
CA LEU A 14 -8.80 -4.42 -25.63
C LEU A 14 -7.73 -5.10 -24.75
N ALA A 15 -8.18 -5.66 -23.62
CA ALA A 15 -7.99 -7.08 -23.26
C ALA A 15 -8.41 -7.34 -21.81
N PHE A 16 -9.71 -7.61 -21.59
CA PHE A 16 -10.13 -8.44 -20.45
C PHE A 16 -10.17 -9.88 -20.96
N ALA A 17 -9.05 -10.59 -20.81
CA ALA A 17 -8.96 -12.00 -21.12
C ALA A 17 -8.85 -12.81 -19.83
N VAL A 18 -9.96 -13.47 -19.48
CA VAL A 18 -10.05 -14.88 -19.10
C VAL A 18 -8.90 -15.42 -18.22
N TRP A 19 -9.10 -15.39 -16.90
CA TRP A 19 -8.35 -16.26 -15.98
C TRP A 19 -9.22 -17.47 -15.63
N SER A 20 -9.32 -18.43 -16.55
CA SER A 20 -10.03 -19.69 -16.34
C SER A 20 -9.40 -20.78 -17.22
N SER A 21 -8.30 -21.35 -16.75
CA SER A 21 -7.84 -22.73 -17.04
C SER A 21 -6.34 -22.80 -16.78
N ILE A 22 -5.94 -23.24 -15.60
CA ILE A 22 -4.66 -23.91 -15.45
C ILE A 22 -4.99 -25.39 -15.31
N SER A 23 -4.76 -26.08 -16.43
CA SER A 23 -4.77 -27.52 -16.56
C SER A 23 -3.86 -28.14 -15.52
N ARG A 24 -4.39 -29.19 -14.90
CA ARG A 24 -3.71 -30.08 -13.97
C ARG A 24 -2.69 -30.91 -14.75
N SER A 25 -1.50 -30.35 -14.98
CA SER A 25 -0.34 -31.10 -15.47
C SER A 25 0.37 -31.71 -14.27
N SER A 26 0.35 -33.04 -14.15
CA SER A 26 1.26 -33.82 -13.29
C SER A 26 2.71 -33.56 -13.72
N ALA A 27 3.28 -32.46 -13.24
CA ALA A 27 4.73 -32.30 -13.23
C ALA A 27 5.27 -33.03 -12.00
N SER A 28 6.22 -33.92 -12.27
CA SER A 28 7.07 -34.57 -11.28
C SER A 28 7.40 -33.59 -10.15
N VAL A 29 7.06 -33.99 -8.93
CA VAL A 29 7.44 -33.30 -7.69
C VAL A 29 8.96 -33.41 -7.64
N ALA A 30 9.65 -32.46 -8.28
CA ALA A 30 11.02 -32.15 -7.93
C ALA A 30 10.94 -31.75 -6.47
N SER A 31 11.28 -32.71 -5.59
CA SER A 31 11.54 -32.48 -4.19
C SER A 31 12.55 -31.35 -4.14
N PHE A 32 12.04 -30.14 -3.94
CA PHE A 32 12.85 -29.00 -3.56
C PHE A 32 13.34 -29.37 -2.17
N GLU A 33 14.49 -30.05 -2.11
CA GLU A 33 15.25 -30.21 -0.89
C GLU A 33 15.48 -28.80 -0.36
N PHE A 34 14.64 -28.41 0.59
CA PHE A 34 14.84 -27.25 1.43
C PHE A 34 16.10 -27.56 2.23
N LEU A 35 17.25 -27.22 1.66
CA LEU A 35 18.52 -27.28 2.37
C LEU A 35 18.31 -26.47 3.66
N PRO A 36 18.52 -27.07 4.85
CA PRO A 36 18.39 -26.35 6.10
C PRO A 36 19.35 -25.16 6.04
N LEU A 37 18.78 -23.94 6.07
CA LEU A 37 19.57 -22.72 6.06
C LEU A 37 20.60 -22.80 7.19
N PRO A 38 21.87 -22.41 6.93
CA PRO A 38 22.91 -22.43 7.95
C PRO A 38 22.49 -21.58 9.17
N PRO A 39 22.94 -21.96 10.38
CA PRO A 39 22.49 -21.35 11.62
C PRO A 39 22.77 -19.83 11.64
N PHE A 40 21.71 -19.06 11.92
CA PHE A 40 21.75 -17.69 12.46
C PHE A 40 22.86 -16.77 11.95
N GLN A 41 23.04 -16.63 10.64
CA GLN A 41 23.97 -15.62 10.14
C GLN A 41 23.39 -14.22 10.36
N MET A 42 24.05 -13.44 11.21
CA MET A 42 23.82 -12.01 11.34
C MET A 42 23.98 -11.35 9.97
N THR A 43 23.00 -10.54 9.58
CA THR A 43 23.04 -9.78 8.34
C THR A 43 22.94 -8.29 8.63
N THR A 44 23.31 -7.46 7.65
CA THR A 44 23.15 -6.00 7.76
C THR A 44 21.97 -5.54 6.92
N ARG A 45 21.41 -4.37 7.24
CA ARG A 45 20.36 -3.76 6.40
C ARG A 45 20.81 -3.52 4.98
N GLY A 46 22.08 -3.14 4.80
CA GLY A 46 22.70 -2.93 3.50
C GLY A 46 22.71 -4.20 2.66
N ALA A 47 23.00 -5.35 3.26
CA ALA A 47 22.92 -6.64 2.58
C ALA A 47 21.49 -6.94 2.11
N LEU A 48 20.49 -6.73 2.98
CA LEU A 48 19.08 -6.89 2.61
C LEU A 48 18.61 -5.87 1.56
N PHE A 49 19.17 -4.66 1.58
CA PHE A 49 18.88 -3.62 0.61
C PHE A 49 19.40 -3.96 -0.79
N GLY A 50 20.56 -4.61 -0.87
CA GLY A 50 21.18 -5.06 -2.12
C GLY A 50 20.42 -6.16 -2.84
N VAL A 51 19.50 -6.87 -2.16
CA VAL A 51 18.67 -7.91 -2.78
C VAL A 51 17.67 -7.28 -3.73
N GLU A 52 17.85 -7.46 -5.04
CA GLU A 52 16.94 -6.94 -6.06
C GLU A 52 15.51 -7.46 -5.86
N SER A 53 14.53 -6.59 -6.10
CA SER A 53 13.12 -6.95 -6.05
C SER A 53 12.50 -6.69 -7.41
N THR A 54 11.74 -7.64 -7.92
CA THR A 54 10.95 -7.47 -9.15
C THR A 54 9.74 -6.54 -8.94
N ASP A 55 9.32 -6.31 -7.69
CA ASP A 55 8.16 -5.50 -7.37
C ASP A 55 8.50 -3.99 -7.42
N PRO A 56 7.87 -3.21 -8.32
CA PRO A 56 8.12 -1.77 -8.42
C PRO A 56 7.79 -1.02 -7.13
N PHE A 57 6.80 -1.49 -6.35
CA PHE A 57 6.46 -0.88 -5.07
C PHE A 57 7.63 -1.02 -4.09
N LEU A 58 8.22 -2.21 -3.96
CA LEU A 58 9.35 -2.45 -3.06
C LEU A 58 10.60 -1.67 -3.46
N ASN A 59 10.84 -1.47 -4.76
CA ASN A 59 11.92 -0.61 -5.24
C ASN A 59 11.66 0.87 -4.92
N GLY A 60 10.41 1.33 -5.00
CA GLY A 60 10.01 2.65 -4.49
C GLY A 60 10.28 2.79 -2.99
N VAL A 61 9.96 1.75 -2.20
CA VAL A 61 10.23 1.71 -0.76
C VAL A 61 11.72 1.78 -0.46
N LYS A 62 12.58 1.13 -1.25
CA LYS A 62 14.05 1.25 -1.13
C LYS A 62 14.50 2.70 -1.29
N THR A 63 14.02 3.36 -2.33
CA THR A 63 14.34 4.77 -2.60
C THR A 63 13.88 5.67 -1.45
N LEU A 64 12.68 5.41 -0.92
CA LEU A 64 12.16 6.11 0.26
C LEU A 64 12.99 5.86 1.51
N ALA A 65 13.49 4.64 1.70
CA ALA A 65 14.36 4.31 2.82
C ALA A 65 15.69 5.07 2.72
N GLU A 66 16.29 5.18 1.53
CA GLU A 66 17.51 5.95 1.31
C GLU A 66 17.32 7.45 1.61
N SER A 67 16.17 8.02 1.27
CA SER A 67 15.92 9.45 1.47
C SER A 67 15.48 9.81 2.89
N SER A 68 14.89 8.88 3.65
CA SER A 68 14.29 9.16 4.97
C SER A 68 15.14 8.70 6.15
N LEU A 69 15.93 7.64 5.98
CA LEU A 69 16.74 7.08 7.06
C LEU A 69 18.07 7.84 7.24
N PRO A 70 18.59 7.90 8.46
CA PRO A 70 19.82 8.63 8.76
C PRO A 70 21.06 7.95 8.14
N PRO A 71 22.16 8.69 7.91
CA PRO A 71 23.38 8.10 7.37
C PRO A 71 23.88 6.95 8.26
N GLY A 72 24.41 5.88 7.64
CA GLY A 72 24.88 4.68 8.34
C GLY A 72 23.79 3.65 8.66
N TRP A 73 22.53 3.88 8.28
CA TRP A 73 21.44 2.93 8.54
C TRP A 73 21.64 1.55 7.88
N LYS A 74 22.40 1.49 6.79
CA LYS A 74 22.74 0.25 6.07
C LYS A 74 23.62 -0.67 6.92
N ASP A 75 24.40 -0.13 7.86
CA ASP A 75 25.32 -0.91 8.71
C ASP A 75 24.64 -1.52 9.93
N TRP A 76 23.37 -1.19 10.18
CA TRP A 76 22.63 -1.73 11.30
C TRP A 76 22.47 -3.26 11.16
N ARG A 77 22.87 -3.96 12.23
CA ARG A 77 22.85 -5.42 12.32
C ARG A 77 21.46 -5.95 12.59
N ILE A 78 21.13 -7.08 11.98
CA ILE A 78 19.83 -7.75 12.06
C ILE A 78 20.07 -9.25 12.22
N LEU A 79 19.28 -9.84 13.12
CA LEU A 79 19.13 -11.28 13.21
C LEU A 79 18.09 -11.77 12.19
N PRO A 80 18.24 -12.99 11.65
CA PRO A 80 17.24 -13.55 10.76
C PRO A 80 15.87 -13.52 11.45
N ALA A 81 14.91 -12.90 10.77
CA ALA A 81 13.60 -12.69 11.34
C ALA A 81 12.90 -14.04 11.58
N PRO A 82 12.39 -14.31 12.80
CA PRO A 82 11.50 -15.45 13.00
C PRO A 82 10.28 -15.32 12.08
N ALA A 83 9.65 -16.44 11.73
CA ALA A 83 8.42 -16.38 10.98
C ALA A 83 7.39 -15.60 11.80
N LEU A 84 6.71 -14.63 11.19
CA LEU A 84 5.67 -13.84 11.88
C LEU A 84 4.50 -14.71 12.38
N ALA A 85 4.40 -15.97 11.92
CA ALA A 85 3.44 -16.95 12.42
C ALA A 85 3.71 -17.34 13.89
N ASP A 86 4.96 -17.26 14.33
CA ASP A 86 5.39 -17.77 15.64
C ASP A 86 5.14 -16.75 16.77
N ILE A 87 4.85 -15.49 16.42
CA ILE A 87 4.71 -14.41 17.39
C ILE A 87 3.31 -13.81 17.25
N LYS A 88 2.52 -13.88 18.33
CA LYS A 88 1.20 -13.23 18.45
C LYS A 88 1.34 -11.69 18.47
N VAL A 89 1.73 -11.10 17.35
CA VAL A 89 1.80 -9.64 17.19
C VAL A 89 0.58 -9.13 16.45
N ASP A 90 -0.08 -8.12 17.02
CA ASP A 90 -1.13 -7.39 16.31
C ASP A 90 -0.51 -6.59 15.15
N ARG A 91 -0.72 -7.09 13.92
CA ARG A 91 -0.24 -6.47 12.67
C ARG A 91 -0.70 -5.02 12.51
N ASN A 92 -1.83 -4.64 13.12
CA ASN A 92 -2.35 -3.28 13.02
C ASN A 92 -1.52 -2.28 13.83
N ARG A 93 -0.91 -2.71 14.94
CA ARG A 93 -0.09 -1.87 15.84
C ARG A 93 1.35 -1.70 15.36
N LEU A 94 1.78 -2.52 14.40
CA LEU A 94 3.10 -2.42 13.79
C LEU A 94 3.27 -1.06 13.11
N ARG A 95 4.44 -0.46 13.35
CA ARG A 95 4.91 0.78 12.73
C ARG A 95 6.24 0.50 12.06
N PHE A 96 6.44 1.12 10.90
CA PHE A 96 7.66 1.01 10.12
C PHE A 96 8.45 2.32 10.24
N ALA A 97 9.77 2.24 10.18
CA ALA A 97 10.68 3.39 10.15
C ALA A 97 10.64 4.13 8.81
N LEU A 98 9.44 4.36 8.25
CA LEU A 98 9.23 4.95 6.95
C LEU A 98 8.05 5.94 7.03
N PRO A 99 8.12 7.09 6.35
CA PRO A 99 7.02 8.03 6.30
C PRO A 99 5.75 7.40 5.71
N THR A 100 4.66 7.40 6.47
CA THR A 100 3.42 6.71 6.08
C THR A 100 2.78 7.33 4.84
N LEU A 101 2.82 8.67 4.72
CA LEU A 101 2.23 9.37 3.56
C LEU A 101 2.95 9.03 2.26
N GLU A 102 4.28 8.99 2.27
CA GLU A 102 5.07 8.66 1.09
C GLU A 102 4.88 7.19 0.69
N LEU A 103 4.76 6.28 1.66
CA LEU A 103 4.39 4.89 1.39
C LEU A 103 3.04 4.76 0.67
N VAL A 104 2.05 5.55 1.06
CA VAL A 104 0.73 5.55 0.43
C VAL A 104 0.80 6.07 -1.01
N LYS A 105 1.51 7.17 -1.24
CA LYS A 105 1.72 7.73 -2.58
C LYS A 105 2.45 6.76 -3.52
N LEU A 106 3.42 6.00 -2.99
CA LEU A 106 4.12 4.97 -3.75
C LEU A 106 3.22 3.80 -4.13
N PHE A 107 2.29 3.41 -3.26
CA PHE A 107 1.39 2.27 -3.52
C PHE A 107 0.24 2.65 -4.46
N VAL A 108 -0.31 3.85 -4.33
CA VAL A 108 -1.35 4.36 -5.22
C VAL A 108 -1.01 5.80 -5.64
N PRO A 109 -0.28 5.97 -6.75
CA PRO A 109 0.10 7.31 -7.22
C PRO A 109 -1.15 8.11 -7.60
N GLY A 110 -1.21 9.36 -7.14
CA GLY A 110 -2.34 10.27 -7.39
C GLY A 110 -3.47 10.20 -6.35
N ASP A 111 -3.53 9.14 -5.53
CA ASP A 111 -4.48 9.09 -4.41
C ASP A 111 -3.89 9.85 -3.21
N ASN A 112 -4.55 10.92 -2.81
CA ASN A 112 -4.29 11.57 -1.52
C ASN A 112 -4.84 10.74 -0.33
N TYR A 113 -5.59 9.68 -0.64
CA TYR A 113 -6.42 8.95 0.29
C TYR A 113 -6.39 7.45 0.03
N ILE A 114 -6.16 6.67 1.08
CA ILE A 114 -6.18 5.21 1.01
C ILE A 114 -7.27 4.65 1.92
N SER A 115 -7.96 3.59 1.49
CA SER A 115 -8.89 2.84 2.35
C SER A 115 -8.14 1.97 3.36
N GLU A 116 -8.76 1.64 4.50
CA GLU A 116 -8.11 0.81 5.53
C GLU A 116 -7.70 -0.55 4.95
N ARG A 117 -8.54 -1.10 4.06
CA ARG A 117 -8.27 -2.33 3.32
C ARG A 117 -6.98 -2.22 2.49
N LYS A 118 -6.83 -1.16 1.70
CA LYS A 118 -5.60 -0.93 0.92
C LYS A 118 -4.38 -0.71 1.83
N PHE A 119 -4.54 0.02 2.93
CA PHE A 119 -3.45 0.22 3.90
C PHE A 119 -2.97 -1.10 4.54
N LYS A 120 -3.89 -2.01 4.85
CA LYS A 120 -3.55 -3.37 5.31
C LYS A 120 -2.76 -4.16 4.26
N LEU A 121 -3.05 -3.97 2.97
CA LEU A 121 -2.27 -4.59 1.88
C LEU A 121 -0.84 -4.06 1.83
N ILE A 122 -0.64 -2.74 1.97
CA ILE A 122 0.71 -2.14 2.07
C ILE A 122 1.49 -2.78 3.22
N LYS A 123 0.88 -2.87 4.40
CA LYS A 123 1.51 -3.52 5.56
C LYS A 123 1.83 -4.99 5.29
N ALA A 124 0.92 -5.72 4.67
CA ALA A 124 1.13 -7.13 4.34
C ALA A 124 2.31 -7.32 3.36
N ALA A 125 2.43 -6.46 2.34
CA ALA A 125 3.56 -6.47 1.42
C ALA A 125 4.89 -6.19 2.13
N LEU A 126 4.94 -5.15 2.99
CA LEU A 126 6.12 -4.84 3.78
C LEU A 126 6.50 -5.95 4.77
N LEU A 127 5.51 -6.63 5.36
CA LEU A 127 5.74 -7.77 6.25
C LEU A 127 6.16 -9.03 5.50
N GLY A 128 5.78 -9.19 4.23
CA GLY A 128 6.29 -10.27 3.38
C GLY A 128 7.78 -10.09 3.07
N TRP A 129 8.27 -8.86 3.12
CA TRP A 129 9.63 -8.51 2.74
C TRP A 129 10.59 -8.45 3.94
N THR A 130 11.77 -9.05 3.80
CA THR A 130 12.78 -9.15 4.87
C THR A 130 13.27 -7.78 5.35
N LEU A 131 13.55 -6.85 4.44
CA LEU A 131 13.93 -5.48 4.80
C LEU A 131 12.77 -4.74 5.49
N GLY A 132 11.54 -4.93 5.03
CA GLY A 132 10.36 -4.32 5.63
C GLY A 132 10.16 -4.75 7.10
N LYS A 133 10.37 -6.03 7.41
CA LYS A 133 10.37 -6.52 8.81
C LYS A 133 11.45 -5.84 9.66
N ALA A 134 12.66 -5.69 9.11
CA ALA A 134 13.76 -5.06 9.82
C ALA A 134 13.51 -3.59 10.15
N LEU A 135 12.69 -2.90 9.37
CA LEU A 135 12.30 -1.51 9.59
C LEU A 135 11.23 -1.32 10.67
N ILE A 136 10.79 -2.38 11.35
CA ILE A 136 9.78 -2.28 12.40
C ILE A 136 10.34 -1.55 13.64
N THR A 137 9.60 -0.52 14.07
CA THR A 137 9.94 0.34 15.21
C THR A 137 9.12 0.04 16.45
N ASN A 138 7.85 -0.31 16.28
CA ASN A 138 6.91 -0.49 17.37
C ASN A 138 6.66 -1.97 17.67
N HIS A 139 6.31 -2.27 18.93
CA HIS A 139 6.31 -3.60 19.57
C HIS A 139 7.72 -4.07 19.96
N SER A 140 8.16 -3.64 21.15
CA SER A 140 9.52 -3.86 21.66
C SER A 140 9.95 -5.32 21.60
N GLU A 141 9.09 -6.29 21.92
CA GLU A 141 9.49 -7.71 21.92
C GLU A 141 9.88 -8.22 20.53
N PHE A 142 9.05 -7.96 19.51
CA PHE A 142 9.33 -8.37 18.13
C PHE A 142 10.50 -7.57 17.55
N ALA A 143 10.54 -6.27 17.82
CA ALA A 143 11.61 -5.43 17.34
C ALA A 143 12.95 -5.83 18.00
N LYS A 144 12.96 -6.16 19.29
CA LYS A 144 14.14 -6.64 20.01
C LYS A 144 14.60 -7.99 19.49
N SER A 145 13.70 -8.92 19.16
CA SER A 145 14.10 -10.24 18.63
C SER A 145 14.78 -10.18 17.26
N LEU A 146 14.52 -9.12 16.48
CA LEU A 146 15.21 -8.87 15.21
C LEU A 146 16.62 -8.29 15.38
N ARG A 147 17.00 -7.91 16.59
CA ARG A 147 18.26 -7.21 16.88
C ARG A 147 19.11 -8.05 17.80
N PRO A 148 20.45 -7.96 17.69
CA PRO A 148 21.32 -8.81 18.49
C PRO A 148 21.47 -8.34 19.93
N SER A 149 21.29 -7.04 20.21
CA SER A 149 21.32 -6.49 21.56
C SER A 149 20.25 -5.43 21.79
N ASP A 150 19.93 -5.18 23.06
CA ASP A 150 19.03 -4.10 23.49
C ASP A 150 19.63 -2.70 23.22
N GLU A 151 20.95 -2.59 23.15
CA GLU A 151 21.66 -1.35 22.81
C GLU A 151 21.45 -1.01 21.33
N ASP A 152 21.53 -2.00 20.44
CA ASP A 152 21.25 -1.82 19.02
C ASP A 152 19.78 -1.43 18.78
N PHE A 153 18.86 -1.97 19.59
CA PHE A 153 17.47 -1.53 19.59
C PHE A 153 17.32 -0.07 20.02
N SER A 154 17.93 0.30 21.13
CA SER A 154 17.85 1.66 21.67
C SER A 154 18.48 2.68 20.72
N ARG A 155 19.61 2.34 20.11
CA ARG A 155 20.28 3.12 19.07
C ARG A 155 19.36 3.35 17.88
N PHE A 156 18.77 2.28 17.35
CA PHE A 156 17.83 2.36 16.25
C PHE A 156 16.61 3.26 16.57
N VAL A 157 16.00 3.09 17.74
CA VAL A 157 14.82 3.90 18.13
C VAL A 157 15.18 5.38 18.23
N ARG A 158 16.35 5.70 18.79
CA ARG A 158 16.88 7.08 18.85
C ARG A 158 17.13 7.65 17.47
N GLU A 159 17.72 6.86 16.57
CA GLU A 159 18.06 7.29 15.21
C GLU A 159 16.82 7.43 14.30
N VAL A 160 15.70 6.78 14.61
CA VAL A 160 14.42 6.92 13.89
C VAL A 160 13.49 7.95 14.56
N GLN A 161 13.90 8.55 15.67
CA GLN A 161 13.04 9.44 16.45
C GLN A 161 12.55 10.67 15.67
N HIS A 162 13.36 11.21 14.75
CA HIS A 162 12.98 12.33 13.89
C HIS A 162 11.82 11.98 12.94
N LEU A 163 11.67 10.71 12.57
CA LEU A 163 10.58 10.22 11.72
C LEU A 163 9.30 9.92 12.51
N ARG A 164 9.33 9.96 13.85
CA ARG A 164 8.19 9.54 14.67
C ARG A 164 6.91 10.33 14.37
N GLY A 165 7.04 11.61 13.97
CA GLY A 165 5.91 12.45 13.58
C GLY A 165 5.29 12.08 12.22
N SER A 166 6.07 11.48 11.31
CA SER A 166 5.60 11.05 9.97
C SER A 166 5.19 9.57 9.92
N ILE A 167 5.51 8.80 10.96
CA ILE A 167 5.13 7.39 11.09
C ILE A 167 3.78 7.27 11.81
N LEU A 168 2.72 7.15 11.03
CA LEU A 168 1.35 7.01 11.50
C LEU A 168 0.91 5.54 11.52
N THR A 169 0.23 5.12 12.58
CA THR A 169 -0.58 3.88 12.57
C THR A 169 -1.80 4.04 11.66
N SER A 170 -2.48 2.93 11.33
CA SER A 170 -3.73 2.99 10.56
C SER A 170 -4.73 3.92 11.24
N THR A 171 -4.97 3.72 12.53
CA THR A 171 -5.90 4.53 13.32
C THR A 171 -5.47 6.00 13.42
N GLU A 172 -4.18 6.28 13.62
CA GLU A 172 -3.68 7.66 13.67
C GLU A 172 -3.78 8.35 12.30
N TYR A 173 -3.49 7.65 11.20
CA TYR A 173 -3.66 8.15 9.84
C TYR A 173 -5.11 8.57 9.60
N TRP A 174 -6.08 7.74 9.98
CA TRP A 174 -7.50 8.08 9.90
C TRP A 174 -7.90 9.24 10.83
N ARG A 175 -7.35 9.29 12.05
CA ARG A 175 -7.67 10.34 13.02
C ARG A 175 -7.12 11.71 12.61
N THR A 176 -5.88 11.78 12.14
CA THR A 176 -5.27 13.02 11.64
C THR A 176 -5.91 13.50 10.34
N ARG A 177 -6.42 12.59 9.52
CA ARG A 177 -7.18 12.94 8.30
C ARG A 177 -8.48 13.68 8.59
N ASN A 178 -9.21 13.33 9.66
CA ASN A 178 -10.42 14.06 10.05
C ASN A 178 -10.13 15.50 10.51
N TRP A 179 -8.85 15.88 10.68
CA TRP A 179 -8.45 17.20 11.16
C TRP A 179 -7.95 18.15 10.05
N VAL A 180 -7.37 17.64 8.95
CA VAL A 180 -6.49 18.47 8.08
C VAL A 180 -7.03 18.81 6.70
N ILE A 181 -8.15 18.24 6.22
CA ILE A 181 -8.71 18.69 4.94
C ILE A 181 -10.21 18.89 5.12
N PRO A 182 -10.71 20.11 5.40
CA PRO A 182 -12.09 20.43 5.05
C PRO A 182 -12.21 20.05 3.58
N SER A 183 -13.09 19.09 3.30
CA SER A 183 -13.36 18.54 1.98
C SER A 183 -13.09 19.60 0.93
N GLU A 184 -12.10 19.37 0.07
CA GLU A 184 -11.98 20.04 -1.21
C GLU A 184 -13.41 20.20 -1.72
N PRO A 185 -13.89 21.43 -1.96
CA PRO A 185 -15.30 21.66 -2.25
C PRO A 185 -15.64 20.65 -3.32
N GLN A 186 -16.59 19.77 -3.01
CA GLN A 186 -17.22 18.96 -4.03
C GLN A 186 -17.58 20.00 -5.08
N VAL A 187 -16.82 20.07 -6.17
CA VAL A 187 -17.23 20.81 -7.35
C VAL A 187 -18.51 20.10 -7.65
N ASP A 188 -19.62 20.73 -7.28
CA ASP A 188 -20.93 20.16 -7.38
C ASP A 188 -20.96 19.66 -8.80
N LYS A 189 -20.92 18.33 -8.94
CA LYS A 189 -21.57 17.72 -10.08
C LYS A 189 -23.01 18.09 -9.82
N ILE A 190 -23.38 19.28 -10.27
CA ILE A 190 -24.66 19.63 -10.83
C ILE A 190 -24.80 18.67 -12.02
N SER A 191 -24.85 17.36 -11.74
CA SER A 191 -25.70 16.47 -12.48
C SER A 191 -27.06 17.09 -12.25
N ALA A 192 -27.57 17.69 -13.32
CA ALA A 192 -28.93 18.10 -13.45
C ALA A 192 -29.84 16.95 -12.99
N CYS A 193 -30.16 16.92 -11.70
CA CYS A 193 -31.46 16.46 -11.26
C CYS A 193 -32.41 17.52 -11.78
N PRO A 194 -33.31 17.20 -12.72
CA PRO A 194 -34.42 18.09 -13.02
C PRO A 194 -35.08 18.36 -11.68
N SER A 195 -35.13 19.64 -11.30
CA SER A 195 -35.81 20.06 -10.08
C SER A 195 -37.19 19.40 -10.02
N SER A 196 -37.70 19.19 -8.83
CA SER A 196 -39.08 18.73 -8.59
C SER A 196 -40.14 19.55 -9.37
N GLU A 197 -39.77 20.72 -9.90
CA GLU A 197 -40.53 21.55 -10.81
C GLU A 197 -40.68 20.96 -12.23
N ALA A 198 -39.65 20.31 -12.79
CA ALA A 198 -39.75 19.59 -14.07
C ALA A 198 -40.67 18.37 -13.97
N ARG A 199 -40.72 17.70 -12.81
CA ARG A 199 -41.72 16.65 -12.53
C ARG A 199 -43.13 17.21 -12.37
N ARG A 200 -43.29 18.43 -11.84
CA ARG A 200 -44.58 19.12 -11.75
C ARG A 200 -45.11 19.53 -13.12
N LEU A 201 -44.25 19.99 -14.02
CA LEU A 201 -44.63 20.36 -15.39
C LEU A 201 -44.92 19.16 -16.29
N ALA A 202 -44.23 18.02 -16.11
CA ALA A 202 -44.52 16.80 -16.87
C ALA A 202 -45.89 16.17 -16.53
N LEU A 203 -46.39 16.36 -15.30
CA LEU A 203 -47.73 15.92 -14.90
C LEU A 203 -48.85 16.85 -15.43
N ALA A 204 -48.55 18.11 -15.73
CA ALA A 204 -49.50 19.05 -16.31
C ALA A 204 -49.74 18.81 -17.82
N ASN A 205 -48.76 18.24 -18.53
CA ASN A 205 -48.81 18.04 -19.99
C ASN A 205 -49.24 16.64 -20.45
N GLY A 206 -49.79 15.81 -19.57
CA GLY A 206 -50.46 14.56 -19.99
C GLY A 206 -49.58 13.50 -20.67
N GLN A 207 -48.25 13.57 -20.53
CA GLN A 207 -47.38 12.52 -21.06
C GLN A 207 -47.40 11.29 -20.14
N ARG A 208 -48.27 10.34 -20.49
CA ARG A 208 -48.23 8.97 -19.95
C ARG A 208 -47.00 8.25 -20.52
N PHE A 209 -46.00 8.01 -19.67
CA PHE A 209 -44.93 7.05 -19.99
C PHE A 209 -45.54 5.65 -20.05
N GLY A 210 -45.74 5.16 -21.28
CA GLY A 210 -46.17 3.79 -21.55
C GLY A 210 -45.13 2.81 -21.03
N ARG A 211 -45.53 1.96 -20.08
CA ARG A 211 -44.79 0.73 -19.76
C ARG A 211 -45.12 -0.29 -20.85
N SER A 212 -44.25 -0.47 -21.83
CA SER A 212 -44.26 -1.68 -22.65
C SER A 212 -43.53 -2.77 -21.87
N TYR A 213 -44.30 -3.68 -21.28
CA TYR A 213 -43.80 -5.03 -21.02
C TYR A 213 -44.07 -5.84 -22.28
N ASN A 214 -43.04 -6.42 -22.86
CA ASN A 214 -43.16 -7.66 -23.63
C ASN A 214 -41.88 -8.49 -23.44
N PRO A 215 -41.99 -9.82 -23.23
CA PRO A 215 -40.86 -10.74 -23.27
C PRO A 215 -40.27 -10.87 -24.68
#